data_AF-A0A2N3AL22-F1
#
_entry.id   AF-A0A2N3AL22-F1
#
_cell.length_a   1.000
_cell.length_b   1.000
_cell.length_c   1.000
_cell.angle_alpha   90.00
_cell.angle_beta   90.00
_cell.angle_gamma   90.00
#
_symmetry.space_group_name_H-M   'P 1'
#
loop_
_entity.id
_entity.type
_entity.pdbx_description
1 polymer ?
#
loop_
_entity_poly.entity_id
_entity_poly.type
_entity_poly.pdbx_seq_one_letter_code
_entity_poly.pdbx_strand_id
1 'polypeptide(L)'
;MGLKISEVTKYYKDKQENLVQVLREIHKGQNYITSKQLEEVAQKLDIPLSKVYGVSTFYTLLSPKPKGKYVIKICSSTPCYMAGSENLLKYLKDKLKIQEGETTADGLFTLEMTSCLGICAVAPAMMKPND
;
A
#
# COMPACT_ATOMS: atom_id res chain seq x y z
N MET A 1 9.15 -7.68 -11.84
CA MET A 1 9.98 -6.93 -12.79
C MET A 1 9.57 -5.47 -12.63
N GLY A 2 10.34 -4.68 -11.88
CA GLY A 2 9.98 -3.29 -11.61
C GLY A 2 10.20 -2.45 -12.87
N LEU A 3 9.16 -1.76 -13.34
CA LEU A 3 9.26 -0.80 -14.45
C LEU A 3 10.25 0.30 -14.06
N LYS A 4 11.11 0.73 -14.99
CA LYS A 4 11.99 1.88 -14.71
C LYS A 4 11.13 3.13 -14.62
N ILE A 5 11.37 3.98 -13.63
CA ILE A 5 10.60 5.23 -13.41
C ILE A 5 10.53 6.09 -14.68
N SER A 6 11.59 6.06 -15.49
CA SER A 6 11.65 6.74 -16.80
C SER A 6 10.65 6.24 -17.83
N GLU A 7 10.26 4.97 -17.79
CA GLU A 7 9.29 4.38 -18.70
C GLU A 7 7.87 4.76 -18.28
N VAL A 8 7.62 4.74 -16.96
CA VAL A 8 6.34 5.13 -16.38
C VAL A 8 6.05 6.62 -16.61
N THR A 9 7.00 7.52 -16.35
CA THR A 9 6.76 8.97 -16.54
C THR A 9 6.53 9.32 -18.02
N LYS A 10 7.27 8.70 -18.94
CA LYS A 10 7.09 8.86 -20.39
C LYS A 10 5.74 8.35 -20.87
N TYR A 11 5.26 7.21 -20.36
CA TYR A 11 3.92 6.70 -20.68
C TYR A 11 2.82 7.72 -20.35
N TYR A 12 3.00 8.46 -19.25
CA TYR A 12 2.11 9.53 -18.82
C TYR A 12 2.51 10.93 -19.32
N LYS A 13 3.33 11.01 -20.38
CA LYS A 13 3.74 12.24 -21.07
C LYS A 13 4.44 13.29 -20.18
N ASP A 14 5.08 12.84 -19.10
CA ASP A 14 5.81 13.69 -18.14
C ASP A 14 5.01 14.90 -17.63
N LYS A 15 3.67 14.78 -17.58
CA LYS A 15 2.80 15.86 -17.12
C LYS A 15 2.53 15.78 -15.62
N GLN A 16 2.56 16.94 -14.96
CA GLN A 16 2.28 17.07 -13.53
C GLN A 16 0.89 16.57 -13.13
N GLU A 17 -0.10 16.68 -14.03
CA GLU A 17 -1.47 16.18 -13.84
C GLU A 17 -1.54 14.65 -13.60
N ASN A 18 -0.51 13.92 -14.05
CA ASN A 18 -0.45 12.47 -13.94
C ASN A 18 0.37 11.96 -12.74
N LEU A 19 0.81 12.85 -11.83
CA LEU A 19 1.64 12.48 -10.67
C LEU A 19 1.06 11.31 -9.86
N VAL A 20 -0.25 11.34 -9.59
CA VAL A 20 -0.93 10.26 -8.85
C VAL A 20 -0.88 8.93 -9.61
N GLN A 21 -1.04 8.95 -10.93
CA GLN A 21 -1.00 7.72 -11.75
C GLN A 21 0.41 7.15 -11.82
N VAL A 22 1.43 8.01 -11.99
CA VAL A 22 2.84 7.61 -11.96
C VAL A 22 3.20 6.96 -10.62
N LEU A 23 2.82 7.61 -9.50
CA LEU A 23 3.07 7.06 -8.16
C LEU A 23 2.34 5.73 -7.94
N ARG A 24 1.09 5.59 -8.42
CA ARG A 24 0.34 4.33 -8.35
C ARG A 24 1.00 3.19 -9.12
N GLU A 25 1.50 3.44 -10.32
CA GLU A 25 2.19 2.42 -11.12
C GLU A 25 3.52 2.00 -10.50
N ILE A 26 4.29 2.95 -9.97
CA ILE A 26 5.52 2.66 -9.22
C ILE A 26 5.18 1.81 -7.98
N HIS A 27 4.15 2.20 -7.23
CA HIS A 27 3.69 1.45 -6.06
C HIS A 27 3.22 0.03 -6.42
N LYS A 28 2.48 -0.14 -7.52
CA LYS A 28 1.96 -1.45 -7.97
C LYS A 28 3.08 -2.47 -8.22
N GLY A 29 4.26 -2.01 -8.62
CA GLY A 29 5.42 -2.88 -8.85
C GLY A 29 6.13 -3.35 -7.58
N GLN A 30 5.96 -2.65 -6.45
CA GLN A 30 6.84 -2.79 -5.28
C GLN A 30 6.11 -2.77 -3.91
N ASN A 31 4.83 -2.42 -3.85
CA ASN A 31 4.02 -2.21 -2.63
C ASN A 31 4.57 -1.14 -1.64
N TYR A 32 5.56 -0.37 -2.05
CA TYR A 32 6.09 0.78 -1.30
C TYR A 32 6.76 1.77 -2.26
N ILE A 33 6.95 3.01 -1.81
CA ILE A 33 7.74 4.01 -2.53
C ILE A 33 8.81 4.56 -1.60
N THR A 34 10.07 4.51 -2.05
CA THR A 34 11.21 5.08 -1.31
C THR A 34 11.40 6.56 -1.62
N SER A 35 12.04 7.27 -0.69
CA SER A 35 12.42 8.69 -0.86
C SER A 35 13.16 8.96 -2.18
N LYS A 36 14.11 8.08 -2.53
CA LYS A 36 14.88 8.20 -3.78
C LYS A 36 13.99 8.15 -5.02
N GLN A 37 12.93 7.33 -5.00
CA GLN A 37 11.98 7.23 -6.11
C GLN A 37 11.10 8.48 -6.18
N LEU A 38 10.71 9.07 -5.04
CA LEU A 38 10.00 10.34 -5.01
C LEU A 38 10.87 11.49 -5.57
N GLU A 39 12.17 11.50 -5.26
CA GLU A 39 13.14 12.44 -5.82
C GLU A 39 13.28 12.29 -7.34
N GLU A 40 13.41 11.05 -7.84
CA GLU A 40 13.47 10.79 -9.28
C GLU A 40 12.19 11.22 -10.01
N VAL A 41 11.02 11.01 -9.39
CA VAL A 41 9.73 11.44 -9.95
C VAL A 41 9.61 12.97 -9.96
N ALA A 42 10.05 13.63 -8.88
CA ALA A 42 10.07 15.09 -8.77
C ALA A 42 10.94 15.73 -9.86
N GLN A 43 12.13 15.17 -10.10
CA GLN A 43 13.05 15.64 -11.15
C GLN A 43 12.47 15.44 -12.56
N LYS A 44 11.81 14.31 -12.84
CA LYS A 44 11.29 14.02 -14.19
C LYS A 44 10.03 14.81 -14.54
N LEU A 45 9.16 15.02 -13.57
CA LEU A 45 7.92 15.77 -13.78
C LEU A 45 8.09 17.28 -13.59
N ASP A 46 9.32 17.73 -13.25
CA ASP A 46 9.65 19.11 -12.91
C ASP A 46 8.70 19.67 -11.84
N ILE A 47 8.54 18.92 -10.74
CA ILE A 47 7.67 19.27 -9.61
C ILE A 47 8.52 19.42 -8.35
N PRO A 48 8.26 20.42 -7.49
CA PRO A 48 8.91 20.48 -6.19
C PRO A 48 8.70 19.20 -5.38
N LEU A 49 9.79 18.67 -4.82
CA LEU A 49 9.80 17.45 -4.01
C LEU A 49 8.77 17.49 -2.87
N SER A 50 8.56 18.66 -2.26
CA SER A 50 7.54 18.87 -1.22
C SER A 50 6.12 18.52 -1.68
N LYS A 51 5.76 18.84 -2.93
CA LYS A 51 4.44 18.52 -3.51
C LYS A 51 4.32 17.02 -3.78
N VAL A 52 5.40 16.38 -4.24
CA VAL A 52 5.43 14.92 -4.44
C VAL A 52 5.31 14.18 -3.10
N TYR A 53 6.03 14.62 -2.07
CA TYR A 53 5.88 14.08 -0.72
C TYR A 53 4.47 14.28 -0.18
N GLY A 54 3.91 15.49 -0.31
CA GLY A 54 2.55 15.78 0.14
C GLY A 54 1.51 14.88 -0.52
N VAL A 55 1.63 14.60 -1.81
CA VAL A 55 0.74 13.65 -2.50
C VAL A 55 0.98 12.21 -2.02
N SER A 56 2.24 11.81 -1.82
CA SER A 56 2.56 10.44 -1.34
C SER A 56 2.02 10.16 0.06
N THR A 57 2.04 11.14 0.97
CA THR A 57 1.54 10.96 2.34
C THR A 57 0.03 11.15 2.46
N PHE A 58 -0.58 11.91 1.54
CA PHE A 58 -2.03 12.14 1.53
C PHE A 58 -2.82 10.90 1.10
N TYR A 59 -2.30 10.13 0.13
CA TYR A 59 -2.97 8.90 -0.31
C TYR A 59 -2.53 7.71 0.53
N THR A 60 -3.43 7.19 1.37
CA THR A 60 -3.22 5.99 2.22
C THR A 60 -2.73 4.76 1.45
N LEU A 61 -3.02 4.70 0.15
CA LEU A 61 -2.56 3.66 -0.76
C LEU A 61 -1.05 3.69 -1.03
N LEU A 62 -0.38 4.83 -0.85
CA LEU A 62 1.04 5.03 -1.14
C LEU A 62 1.82 4.95 0.17
N SER A 63 2.20 3.75 0.59
CA SER A 63 2.96 3.60 1.83
C SER A 63 4.46 3.85 1.61
N PRO A 64 5.11 4.67 2.46
CA PRO A 64 6.56 4.89 2.43
C PRO A 64 7.35 3.75 3.10
N LYS A 65 6.67 2.85 3.82
CA LYS A 65 7.30 1.71 4.51
C LYS A 65 7.38 0.50 3.58
N PRO A 66 8.49 -0.26 3.59
CA PRO A 66 8.62 -1.47 2.82
C PRO A 66 7.56 -2.48 3.25
N LYS A 67 6.65 -2.78 2.33
CA LYS A 67 5.66 -3.84 2.50
C LYS A 67 6.16 -5.11 1.86
N GLY A 68 5.74 -6.22 2.44
CA GLY A 68 5.95 -7.54 1.88
C GLY A 68 5.19 -7.70 0.56
N LYS A 69 5.53 -8.77 -0.14
CA LYS A 69 4.90 -9.11 -1.43
C LYS A 69 3.36 -9.22 -1.32
N TYR A 70 2.86 -9.66 -0.18
CA TYR A 70 1.46 -9.93 0.09
C TYR A 70 0.97 -9.09 1.28
N VAL A 71 0.11 -8.11 1.00
CA VAL A 71 -0.50 -7.29 2.03
C VAL A 71 -1.86 -7.87 2.42
N ILE A 72 -1.97 -8.36 3.65
CA ILE A 72 -3.19 -8.92 4.23
C ILE A 72 -3.93 -7.77 4.93
N LYS A 73 -5.10 -7.39 4.42
CA LYS A 73 -5.93 -6.34 5.04
C LYS A 73 -7.14 -6.93 5.72
N ILE A 74 -7.32 -6.64 7.00
CA ILE A 74 -8.45 -7.11 7.80
C ILE A 74 -9.40 -5.94 8.07
N CYS A 75 -10.70 -6.16 7.85
CA CYS A 75 -11.71 -5.16 8.12
C CYS A 75 -11.89 -4.97 9.64
N SER A 76 -11.68 -3.74 10.12
CA SER A 76 -11.88 -3.36 11.53
C SER A 76 -13.21 -2.66 11.81
N SER A 77 -14.12 -2.60 10.82
CA SER A 77 -15.44 -1.99 11.01
C SER A 77 -16.31 -2.80 11.97
N THR A 78 -17.23 -2.12 12.66
CA THR A 78 -18.13 -2.70 13.68
C THR A 78 -18.75 -4.05 13.29
N PRO A 79 -19.26 -4.27 12.06
CA PRO A 79 -19.83 -5.56 11.68
C PRO A 79 -18.79 -6.70 11.69
N CYS A 80 -17.58 -6.43 11.20
CA CYS A 80 -16.49 -7.41 11.20
C CYS A 80 -15.91 -7.61 12.60
N TYR A 81 -15.86 -6.55 13.41
CA TYR A 81 -15.47 -6.61 14.80
C TYR A 81 -16.39 -7.54 15.60
N MET A 82 -17.71 -7.35 15.48
CA MET A 82 -18.72 -8.22 16.12
C MET A 82 -18.68 -9.66 15.60
N ALA A 83 -18.30 -9.87 14.34
CA ALA A 83 -18.09 -11.19 13.76
C ALA A 83 -16.76 -11.85 14.17
N GLY A 84 -15.94 -11.19 15.01
CA GLY A 84 -14.71 -11.74 15.55
C GLY A 84 -13.44 -11.45 14.74
N SER A 85 -13.37 -10.32 14.02
CA SER A 85 -12.16 -9.94 13.28
C SER A 85 -10.92 -9.77 14.18
N GLU A 86 -11.09 -9.49 15.47
CA GLU A 86 -9.98 -9.49 16.44
C GLU A 86 -9.37 -10.87 16.65
N ASN A 87 -10.20 -11.93 16.70
CA ASN A 87 -9.71 -13.29 16.84
C ASN A 87 -8.90 -13.70 15.62
N LEU A 88 -9.35 -13.30 14.43
CA LEU A 88 -8.63 -13.49 13.17
C LEU A 88 -7.29 -12.74 13.17
N LEU A 89 -7.29 -11.47 13.61
CA LEU A 89 -6.07 -10.67 13.74
C LEU A 89 -5.09 -11.33 14.72
N LYS A 90 -5.56 -11.77 15.89
CA LYS A 90 -4.73 -12.45 16.90
C LYS A 90 -4.14 -13.75 16.38
N TYR A 91 -4.94 -14.56 15.69
CA TYR A 91 -4.48 -15.79 15.06
C TYR A 91 -3.36 -15.53 14.03
N LEU A 92 -3.50 -14.48 13.21
CA LEU A 92 -2.50 -14.13 12.21
C LEU A 92 -1.24 -13.55 12.84
N LYS A 93 -1.35 -12.72 13.89
CA LYS A 93 -0.20 -12.23 14.66
C LYS A 93 0.61 -13.38 15.24
N ASP A 94 -0.06 -14.39 15.80
CA ASP A 94 0.58 -15.58 16.39
C ASP A 94 1.24 -16.47 15.32
N LYS A 95 0.52 -16.72 14.21
CA LYS A 95 1.02 -17.56 13.09
C LYS A 95 2.21 -16.93 12.36
N LEU A 96 2.12 -15.64 12.05
CA LEU A 96 3.13 -14.93 11.26
C LEU A 96 4.22 -14.30 12.14
N LYS A 97 4.03 -14.29 13.47
CA LYS A 97 4.94 -13.69 14.46
C LYS A 97 5.26 -12.21 14.16
N ILE A 98 4.25 -11.46 13.76
CA ILE A 98 4.33 -10.02 13.46
C ILE A 98 3.19 -9.26 14.14
N GLN A 99 3.37 -7.96 14.36
CA GLN A 99 2.30 -7.08 14.82
C GLN A 99 1.51 -6.46 13.66
N GLU A 100 0.49 -5.68 14.00
CA GLU A 100 -0.23 -4.86 13.03
C GLU A 100 0.70 -3.79 12.45
N GLY A 101 0.68 -3.62 11.13
CA GLY A 101 1.54 -2.70 10.39
C GLY A 101 2.95 -3.23 10.13
N GLU A 102 3.26 -4.44 10.57
CA GLU A 102 4.57 -5.06 10.38
C GLU A 102 4.59 -6.04 9.20
N THR A 103 5.80 -6.28 8.72
CA THR A 103 6.12 -7.22 7.64
C THR A 103 6.92 -8.37 8.22
N THR A 104 6.62 -9.61 7.80
CA THR A 104 7.37 -10.82 8.18
C THR A 104 8.84 -10.70 7.81
N ALA A 105 9.73 -11.37 8.57
CA ALA A 105 11.17 -11.38 8.31
C ALA A 105 11.54 -11.86 6.88
N ASP A 106 10.75 -12.76 6.30
CA ASP A 106 10.91 -13.24 4.92
C ASP A 106 10.50 -12.21 3.85
N GLY A 107 9.97 -11.04 4.25
CA GLY A 107 9.51 -9.99 3.32
C GLY A 107 8.29 -10.40 2.49
N LEU A 108 7.59 -11.48 2.85
CA LEU A 108 6.47 -12.00 2.08
C LEU A 108 5.13 -11.42 2.51
N PHE A 109 4.85 -11.29 3.81
CA PHE A 109 3.54 -10.87 4.31
C PHE A 109 3.62 -9.59 5.12
N THR A 110 2.68 -8.67 4.87
CA THR A 110 2.42 -7.51 5.73
C THR A 110 1.00 -7.58 6.26
N LEU A 111 0.83 -7.36 7.56
CA LEU A 111 -0.49 -7.38 8.20
C LEU A 111 -0.98 -5.94 8.41
N GLU A 112 -2.09 -5.56 7.80
CA GLU A 112 -2.71 -4.23 7.99
C GLU A 112 -4.17 -4.35 8.38
N MET A 113 -4.65 -3.41 9.20
CA MET A 113 -6.08 -3.20 9.35
C MET A 113 -6.55 -2.13 8.38
N THR A 114 -7.75 -2.31 7.88
CA THR A 114 -8.39 -1.36 6.98
C THR A 114 -9.83 -1.11 7.40
N SER A 115 -10.36 0.00 6.93
CA SER A 115 -11.76 0.38 7.11
C SER A 115 -12.69 -0.60 6.38
N CYS A 116 -13.99 -0.28 6.35
CA CYS A 116 -15.01 -1.14 5.77
C CYS A 116 -14.65 -1.59 4.34
N LEU A 117 -14.60 -2.91 4.13
CA LEU A 117 -14.42 -3.52 2.82
C LEU A 117 -15.73 -3.57 2.00
N GLY A 118 -16.87 -3.24 2.61
CA GLY A 118 -18.19 -3.28 1.97
C GLY A 118 -18.76 -4.70 1.80
N ILE A 119 -18.09 -5.73 2.30
CA ILE A 119 -18.48 -7.15 2.14
C ILE A 119 -18.96 -7.74 3.46
N CYS A 120 -19.84 -7.01 4.17
CA CYS A 120 -20.33 -7.41 5.50
C CYS A 120 -21.11 -8.74 5.49
N ALA A 121 -21.61 -9.18 4.33
CA ALA A 121 -22.31 -10.45 4.17
C ALA A 121 -21.46 -11.69 4.47
N VAL A 122 -20.14 -11.58 4.42
CA VAL A 122 -19.18 -12.66 4.73
C VAL A 122 -18.24 -12.27 5.87
N ALA A 123 -18.71 -11.44 6.80
CA ALA A 123 -17.92 -11.05 7.96
C ALA A 123 -17.48 -12.28 8.79
N PRO A 124 -16.25 -12.30 9.35
CA PRO A 124 -15.21 -11.28 9.26
C PRO A 124 -14.53 -11.25 7.88
N ALA A 125 -14.50 -10.08 7.24
CA ALA A 125 -13.95 -9.91 5.91
C ALA A 125 -12.44 -9.61 5.92
N MET A 126 -11.73 -10.26 5.01
CA MET A 126 -10.31 -10.03 4.74
C MET A 126 -10.12 -9.82 3.24
N MET A 127 -9.28 -8.86 2.87
CA MET A 127 -8.89 -8.65 1.47
C MET A 127 -7.72 -9.59 1.13
N LYS A 128 -7.84 -10.30 0.01
CA LYS A 128 -6.74 -11.12 -0.52
C LYS A 128 -5.56 -10.22 -0.92
N PRO A 129 -4.33 -10.73 -0.83
CA PRO A 129 -3.18 -9.98 -1.30
C PRO A 129 -3.33 -9.61 -2.79
N ASN A 130 -3.08 -8.33 -3.12
CA ASN A 130 -3.01 -7.80 -4.49
C ASN A 130 -4.36 -7.51 -5.21
N ASP A 131 -5.46 -7.38 -4.47
CA ASP A 131 -6.77 -6.88 -4.97
C ASP A 131 -7.04 -5.46 -4.48
#